data_AF-A0A4Q4Y2S2-F1
#
_entry.id   AF-A0A4Q4Y2S2-F1
#
_cell.length_a   1.000
_cell.length_b   1.000
_cell.length_c   1.000
_cell.angle_alpha   90.00
_cell.angle_beta   90.00
_cell.angle_gamma   90.00
#
_symmetry.space_group_name_H-M   'P 1'
#
loop_
_entity.id
_entity.type
_entity.pdbx_description
1 polymer ?
#
loop_
_entity_poly.entity_id
_entity_poly.type
_entity_poly.pdbx_seq_one_letter_code
_entity_poly.pdbx_strand_id
1 'polypeptide(L)'
;MGFEALDTTQTKDGLVRQEPEALQKALEEFQTNKTGPLTSTGLLTYAYMPTVSLGSPGGGKRLEQLLDRNRPSPENLSEQELARARAYYEIAEKALVDPEQPSGAYFTFPHQIPTLSDPETGEITIDVLPGNHISFVAAISHPLSRGNVHIRSADIGDAPAIDFNYFSHPADLEILAEHTLHLHALAASPPLTGLPKQPVTPSRSLSDFADLDGARNYVRLRATTMWHRAGTCAMLPRDKGGVLDTKLRVYGTTKLRVVDASAVPLLPTTNLQSTIYAMAERAASFIKEEYGLK
;
A
#
# COMPACT_ATOMS: atom_id res chain seq x y z
N MET A 1 -5.40 8.87 -8.22
CA MET A 1 -5.97 9.94 -9.05
C MET A 1 -6.52 9.34 -10.33
N GLY A 2 -7.73 9.70 -10.75
CA GLY A 2 -8.32 9.23 -12.01
C GLY A 2 -8.38 10.37 -13.02
N PHE A 3 -8.25 10.04 -14.31
CA PHE A 3 -8.40 10.97 -15.43
C PHE A 3 -9.30 10.34 -16.49
N GLU A 4 -10.02 11.15 -17.25
CA GLU A 4 -10.75 10.66 -18.42
C GLU A 4 -9.76 10.09 -19.45
N ALA A 5 -10.02 8.87 -19.90
CA ALA A 5 -9.18 8.19 -20.87
C ALA A 5 -9.43 8.74 -22.29
N LEU A 6 -8.41 8.72 -23.15
CA LEU A 6 -8.63 8.92 -24.59
C LEU A 6 -9.56 7.85 -25.14
N ASP A 7 -10.35 8.18 -26.16
CA ASP A 7 -11.31 7.24 -26.76
C ASP A 7 -10.60 6.02 -27.38
N THR A 8 -9.32 6.15 -27.71
CA THR A 8 -8.45 5.07 -28.20
C THR A 8 -7.87 4.19 -27.09
N THR A 9 -7.96 4.59 -25.83
CA THR A 9 -7.44 3.81 -24.70
C THR A 9 -8.45 2.74 -24.33
N GLN A 10 -8.04 1.48 -24.41
CA GLN A 10 -8.86 0.38 -23.95
C GLN A 10 -8.94 0.39 -22.42
N THR A 11 -10.16 0.49 -21.90
CA THR A 11 -10.44 0.50 -20.46
C THR A 11 -11.28 -0.69 -20.02
N LYS A 12 -11.38 -0.89 -18.71
CA LYS A 12 -12.21 -1.87 -18.02
C LYS A 12 -13.36 -1.22 -17.26
N ASP A 13 -13.67 0.05 -17.52
CA ASP A 13 -14.71 0.79 -16.80
C ASP A 13 -16.10 0.18 -16.93
N GLY A 14 -16.43 -0.44 -18.08
CA GLY A 14 -17.69 -1.19 -18.24
C GLY A 14 -17.80 -2.39 -17.29
N LEU A 15 -16.67 -3.05 -16.98
CA LEU A 15 -16.63 -4.11 -15.97
C LEU A 15 -16.78 -3.54 -14.56
N VAL A 16 -16.17 -2.40 -14.28
CA VAL A 16 -16.32 -1.70 -12.98
C VAL A 16 -17.77 -1.27 -12.76
N ARG A 17 -18.45 -0.81 -13.82
CA ARG A 17 -19.88 -0.47 -13.81
C ARG A 17 -20.82 -1.67 -13.85
N GLN A 18 -20.30 -2.90 -13.97
CA GLN A 18 -21.10 -4.12 -14.11
C GLN A 18 -22.08 -4.07 -15.30
N GLU A 19 -21.67 -3.44 -16.40
CA GLU A 19 -22.48 -3.38 -17.63
C GLU A 19 -22.64 -4.80 -18.22
N PRO A 20 -23.88 -5.29 -18.43
CA PRO A 20 -24.11 -6.66 -18.90
C PRO A 20 -23.40 -6.99 -20.21
N GLU A 21 -23.42 -6.07 -21.17
CA GLU A 21 -22.77 -6.25 -22.48
C GLU A 21 -21.24 -6.33 -22.36
N ALA A 22 -20.65 -5.49 -21.51
CA ALA A 22 -19.21 -5.49 -21.27
C ALA A 22 -18.76 -6.79 -20.60
N LEU A 23 -19.51 -7.27 -19.61
CA LEU A 23 -19.26 -8.54 -18.92
C LEU A 23 -19.39 -9.73 -19.87
N GLN A 24 -20.48 -9.78 -20.66
CA GLN A 24 -20.71 -10.85 -21.62
C GLN A 24 -19.61 -10.92 -22.65
N LYS A 25 -19.27 -9.79 -23.29
CA LYS A 25 -18.20 -9.72 -24.29
C LYS A 25 -16.85 -10.14 -23.71
N ALA A 26 -16.52 -9.66 -22.51
CA ALA A 26 -15.29 -10.03 -21.82
C ALA A 26 -15.20 -11.53 -21.53
N LEU A 27 -16.32 -12.14 -21.14
CA LEU A 27 -16.41 -13.58 -20.88
C LEU A 27 -16.30 -14.39 -22.17
N GLU A 28 -16.99 -13.98 -23.23
CA GLU A 28 -16.93 -14.63 -24.55
C GLU A 28 -15.51 -14.60 -25.12
N GLU A 29 -14.83 -13.44 -25.12
CA GLU A 29 -13.44 -13.32 -25.57
C GLU A 29 -12.49 -14.25 -24.79
N PHE A 30 -12.66 -14.32 -23.47
CA PHE A 30 -11.86 -15.20 -22.62
C PHE A 30 -12.15 -16.69 -22.88
N GLN A 31 -13.43 -17.06 -23.03
CA GLN A 31 -13.83 -18.45 -23.24
C GLN A 31 -13.35 -18.96 -24.59
N THR A 32 -13.54 -18.18 -25.65
CA THR A 32 -13.22 -18.56 -27.03
C THR A 32 -11.73 -18.48 -27.32
N ASN A 33 -11.08 -17.38 -26.95
CA ASN A 33 -9.72 -17.08 -27.41
C ASN A 33 -8.67 -17.06 -26.30
N LYS A 34 -9.07 -17.13 -25.02
CA LYS A 34 -8.18 -16.87 -23.87
C LYS A 34 -7.50 -15.50 -23.97
N THR A 35 -8.22 -14.52 -24.50
CA THR A 35 -7.81 -13.12 -24.60
C THR A 35 -8.82 -12.21 -23.89
N GLY A 36 -8.62 -10.90 -23.98
CA GLY A 36 -9.57 -9.91 -23.46
C GLY A 36 -9.27 -9.45 -22.03
N PRO A 37 -10.12 -8.59 -21.45
CA PRO A 37 -9.83 -7.92 -20.19
C PRO A 37 -9.78 -8.84 -18.97
N LEU A 38 -10.29 -10.09 -19.07
CA LEU A 38 -10.26 -11.08 -17.99
C LEU A 38 -8.92 -11.83 -17.86
N THR A 39 -7.99 -11.66 -18.80
CA THR A 39 -6.68 -12.34 -18.77
C THR A 39 -5.59 -11.52 -18.07
N SER A 40 -5.90 -10.31 -17.63
CA SER A 40 -4.96 -9.38 -17.01
C SER A 40 -5.49 -8.90 -15.67
N THR A 41 -4.61 -8.73 -14.69
CA THR A 41 -4.89 -8.11 -13.38
C THR A 41 -5.32 -6.65 -13.49
N GLY A 42 -5.17 -6.04 -14.67
CA GLY A 42 -5.54 -4.66 -14.91
C GLY A 42 -4.48 -3.64 -14.49
N LEU A 43 -3.25 -4.03 -14.19
CA LEU A 43 -2.15 -3.07 -14.10
C LEU A 43 -1.58 -2.83 -15.49
N LEU A 44 -1.48 -1.55 -15.90
CA LEU A 44 -0.84 -1.17 -17.17
C LEU A 44 0.64 -0.84 -16.98
N THR A 45 0.98 -0.12 -15.91
CA THR A 45 2.35 0.31 -15.61
C THR A 45 2.65 0.11 -14.13
N TYR A 46 3.92 -0.10 -13.80
CA TYR A 46 4.43 -0.10 -12.43
C TYR A 46 5.86 0.43 -12.44
N ALA A 47 6.17 1.38 -11.58
CA ALA A 47 7.53 1.87 -11.39
C ALA A 47 7.73 2.43 -9.99
N TYR A 48 8.95 2.30 -9.48
CA TYR A 48 9.33 2.91 -8.22
C TYR A 48 9.41 4.43 -8.36
N MET A 49 9.00 5.12 -7.31
CA MET A 49 9.11 6.56 -7.19
C MET A 49 10.30 6.90 -6.30
N PRO A 50 11.10 7.89 -6.69
CA PRO A 50 12.24 8.32 -5.91
C PRO A 50 11.79 8.83 -4.54
N THR A 51 12.75 9.04 -3.65
CA THR A 51 12.50 9.82 -2.44
C THR A 51 11.89 11.16 -2.81
N VAL A 52 10.85 11.52 -2.06
CA VAL A 52 10.09 12.77 -2.13
C VAL A 52 11.00 14.02 -2.18
N SER A 53 12.23 13.88 -1.71
CA SER A 53 13.32 14.85 -1.78
C SER A 53 13.72 15.30 -3.18
N LEU A 54 13.48 14.50 -4.22
CA LEU A 54 13.81 14.85 -5.62
C LEU A 54 12.63 15.48 -6.38
N GLY A 55 11.39 15.32 -5.87
CA GLY A 55 10.18 15.70 -6.59
C GLY A 55 9.74 17.15 -6.39
N SER A 56 10.03 17.76 -5.23
CA SER A 56 9.59 19.12 -4.90
C SER A 56 10.69 19.96 -4.24
N PRO A 57 10.67 21.30 -4.42
CA PRO A 57 11.63 22.20 -3.78
C PRO A 57 11.63 22.03 -2.26
N GLY A 58 12.77 21.64 -1.69
CA GLY A 58 12.95 21.50 -0.24
C GLY A 58 12.28 20.27 0.40
N GLY A 59 11.72 19.34 -0.39
CA GLY A 59 11.03 18.15 0.13
C GLY A 59 11.90 17.28 1.03
N GLY A 60 13.19 17.14 0.71
CA GLY A 60 14.12 16.33 1.52
C GLY A 60 14.33 16.89 2.91
N LYS A 61 14.59 18.20 3.02
CA LYS A 61 14.74 18.87 4.32
C LYS A 61 13.45 18.82 5.15
N ARG A 62 12.29 18.96 4.52
CA ARG A 62 11.00 18.80 5.22
C ARG A 62 10.83 17.39 5.76
N LEU A 63 11.14 16.38 4.96
CA LEU A 63 11.09 14.98 5.38
C LEU A 63 12.04 14.70 6.54
N GLU A 64 13.30 15.15 6.46
CA GLU A 64 14.27 15.04 7.57
C GLU A 64 13.75 15.68 8.86
N GLN A 65 13.22 16.92 8.79
CA GLN A 65 12.65 17.61 9.94
C GLN A 65 11.42 16.89 10.53
N LEU A 66 10.56 16.34 9.67
CA LEU A 66 9.43 15.53 10.08
C LEU A 66 9.88 14.26 10.78
N LEU A 67 10.94 13.62 10.29
CA LEU A 67 11.48 12.44 10.91
C LEU A 67 12.07 12.78 12.29
N ASP A 68 12.99 13.74 12.36
CA ASP A 68 13.63 14.12 13.63
C ASP A 68 12.64 14.53 14.72
N ARG A 69 11.59 15.28 14.37
CA ARG A 69 10.57 15.70 15.32
C ARG A 69 9.67 14.57 15.82
N ASN A 70 9.49 13.51 15.03
CA ASN A 70 8.59 12.39 15.34
C ASN A 70 9.33 11.09 15.69
N ARG A 71 10.63 11.18 15.98
CA ARG A 71 11.43 10.05 16.42
C ARG A 71 10.84 9.45 17.72
N PRO A 72 10.69 8.11 17.82
CA PRO A 72 10.13 7.46 19.00
C PRO A 72 10.85 7.86 20.29
N SER A 73 10.08 8.47 21.20
CA SER A 73 10.52 8.94 22.52
C SER A 73 9.92 8.07 23.64
N PRO A 74 10.55 8.02 24.83
CA PRO A 74 10.07 7.20 25.95
C PRO A 74 8.80 7.75 26.61
N GLU A 75 8.30 8.93 26.20
CA GLU A 75 7.25 9.66 26.93
C GLU A 75 5.92 8.89 27.02
N ASN A 76 5.65 7.93 26.11
CA ASN A 76 4.38 7.19 26.05
C ASN A 76 4.52 5.70 25.68
N LEU A 77 5.73 5.12 25.72
CA LEU A 77 5.98 3.75 25.28
C LEU A 77 6.65 2.95 26.40
N SER A 78 6.24 1.69 26.58
CA SER A 78 7.04 0.75 27.37
C SER A 78 8.43 0.57 26.75
N GLU A 79 9.39 0.09 27.53
CA GLU A 79 10.76 -0.15 27.06
C GLU A 79 10.80 -1.06 25.82
N GLN A 80 9.98 -2.11 25.81
CA GLN A 80 9.87 -3.05 24.69
C GLN A 80 9.23 -2.42 23.45
N GLU A 81 8.16 -1.63 23.62
CA GLU A 81 7.51 -0.90 22.52
C GLU A 81 8.44 0.15 21.92
N LEU A 82 9.18 0.86 22.77
CA LEU A 82 10.19 1.82 22.34
C LEU A 82 11.32 1.14 21.56
N ALA A 83 11.82 -0.01 22.03
CA ALA A 83 12.85 -0.77 21.34
C ALA A 83 12.38 -1.26 19.96
N ARG A 84 11.12 -1.73 19.87
CA ARG A 84 10.49 -2.11 18.61
C ARG A 84 10.34 -0.92 17.68
N ALA A 85 9.80 0.19 18.17
CA ALA A 85 9.54 1.40 17.41
C ALA A 85 10.85 1.98 16.85
N ARG A 86 11.90 2.10 17.67
CA ARG A 86 13.22 2.60 17.23
C ARG A 86 13.87 1.71 16.19
N ALA A 87 13.87 0.39 16.40
CA ALA A 87 14.44 -0.54 15.44
C ALA A 87 13.74 -0.46 14.07
N TYR A 88 12.42 -0.28 14.06
CA TYR A 88 11.68 -0.01 12.83
C TYR A 88 12.09 1.34 12.22
N TYR A 89 12.06 2.37 13.05
CA TYR A 89 12.28 3.76 12.66
C TYR A 89 13.61 3.96 11.96
N GLU A 90 14.69 3.41 12.52
CA GLU A 90 16.04 3.50 11.96
C GLU A 90 16.13 2.91 10.54
N ILE A 91 15.42 1.81 10.28
CA ILE A 91 15.41 1.16 8.96
C ILE A 91 14.61 2.01 7.97
N ALA A 92 13.42 2.46 8.37
CA ALA A 92 12.56 3.28 7.52
C ALA A 92 13.22 4.63 7.21
N GLU A 93 13.77 5.31 8.21
CA GLU A 93 14.52 6.56 8.06
C GLU A 93 15.68 6.39 7.09
N LYS A 94 16.52 5.36 7.29
CA LYS A 94 17.67 5.11 6.40
C LYS A 94 17.23 4.93 4.94
N ALA A 95 16.13 4.21 4.70
CA ALA A 95 15.59 4.05 3.36
C ALA A 95 14.97 5.34 2.81
N LEU A 96 14.32 6.14 3.66
CA LEU A 96 13.65 7.38 3.26
C LEU A 96 14.60 8.55 3.01
N VAL A 97 15.81 8.54 3.57
CA VAL A 97 16.83 9.59 3.33
C VAL A 97 17.85 9.20 2.26
N ASP A 98 17.90 7.92 1.87
CA ASP A 98 18.78 7.43 0.81
C ASP A 98 18.17 7.74 -0.57
N PRO A 99 18.84 8.52 -1.44
CA PRO A 99 18.33 8.84 -2.77
C PRO A 99 18.27 7.63 -3.73
N GLU A 100 18.99 6.55 -3.42
CA GLU A 100 18.99 5.32 -4.23
C GLU A 100 17.88 4.34 -3.81
N GLN A 101 17.10 4.68 -2.78
CA GLN A 101 15.99 3.87 -2.29
C GLN A 101 14.64 4.47 -2.70
N PRO A 102 13.63 3.63 -2.98
CA PRO A 102 12.31 4.11 -3.34
C PRO A 102 11.49 4.48 -2.10
N SER A 103 10.94 5.70 -2.06
CA SER A 103 9.96 6.08 -1.03
C SER A 103 8.56 5.55 -1.31
N GLY A 104 8.30 5.14 -2.55
CA GLY A 104 7.04 4.56 -2.98
C GLY A 104 7.12 3.91 -4.35
N ALA A 105 5.97 3.51 -4.86
CA ALA A 105 5.82 3.04 -6.23
C ALA A 105 4.49 3.55 -6.79
N TYR A 106 4.47 3.83 -8.08
CA TYR A 106 3.23 4.11 -8.78
C TYR A 106 2.85 3.00 -9.73
N PHE A 107 1.56 2.91 -9.98
CA PHE A 107 1.02 2.04 -11.01
C PHE A 107 -0.27 2.62 -11.58
N THR A 108 -0.63 2.16 -12.77
CA THR A 108 -1.83 2.62 -13.44
C THR A 108 -2.82 1.51 -13.69
N PHE A 109 -4.11 1.84 -13.57
CA PHE A 109 -5.23 0.98 -13.92
C PHE A 109 -5.97 1.55 -15.13
N PRO A 110 -6.35 0.74 -16.12
CA PRO A 110 -7.17 1.15 -17.26
C PRO A 110 -8.63 1.23 -16.85
N HIS A 111 -8.93 1.78 -15.68
CA HIS A 111 -10.28 2.02 -15.20
C HIS A 111 -10.28 3.03 -14.05
N GLN A 112 -11.46 3.53 -13.69
CA GLN A 112 -11.65 4.29 -12.47
C GLN A 112 -11.49 3.44 -11.20
N ILE A 113 -11.07 4.07 -10.11
CA ILE A 113 -11.17 3.53 -8.76
C ILE A 113 -12.33 4.26 -8.08
N PRO A 114 -13.51 3.62 -7.90
CA PRO A 114 -14.74 4.29 -7.44
C PRO A 114 -14.81 4.46 -5.93
N THR A 115 -13.92 3.81 -5.19
CA THR A 115 -13.92 3.82 -3.73
C THR A 115 -13.41 5.17 -3.20
N LEU A 116 -14.20 5.75 -2.28
CA LEU A 116 -13.86 6.91 -1.48
C LEU A 116 -13.91 6.50 0.01
N SER A 117 -13.02 7.03 0.83
CA SER A 117 -13.01 6.80 2.27
C SER A 117 -13.25 8.13 2.97
N ASP A 118 -14.21 8.16 3.88
CA ASP A 118 -14.34 9.29 4.80
C ASP A 118 -13.15 9.26 5.79
N PRO A 119 -12.33 10.31 5.87
CA PRO A 119 -11.15 10.33 6.73
C PRO A 119 -11.47 10.44 8.23
N GLU A 120 -12.68 10.89 8.59
CA GLU A 120 -13.11 11.05 9.99
C GLU A 120 -13.85 9.80 10.49
N THR A 121 -14.74 9.24 9.67
CA THR A 121 -15.59 8.10 10.06
C THR A 121 -15.04 6.75 9.60
N GLY A 122 -14.14 6.74 8.60
CA GLY A 122 -13.67 5.52 7.94
C GLY A 122 -14.72 4.85 7.05
N GLU A 123 -15.88 5.50 6.84
CA GLU A 123 -16.93 4.97 5.98
C GLU A 123 -16.47 4.93 4.53
N ILE A 124 -16.73 3.80 3.87
CA ILE A 124 -16.37 3.59 2.48
C ILE A 124 -17.60 3.81 1.62
N THR A 125 -17.52 4.78 0.71
CA THR A 125 -18.56 5.01 -0.31
C THR A 125 -18.05 4.58 -1.69
N ILE A 126 -18.99 4.13 -2.53
CA ILE A 126 -18.71 3.73 -3.91
C ILE A 126 -19.40 4.74 -4.82
N ASP A 127 -18.60 5.53 -5.52
CA ASP A 127 -19.05 6.51 -6.50
C ASP A 127 -18.53 6.10 -7.88
N VAL A 128 -19.41 5.60 -8.75
CA VAL A 128 -19.03 5.11 -10.08
C VAL A 128 -19.38 6.15 -11.14
N LEU A 129 -18.36 6.64 -11.85
CA LEU A 129 -18.49 7.64 -12.90
C LEU A 129 -18.89 7.01 -14.25
N PRO A 130 -19.68 7.72 -15.08
CA PRO A 130 -19.88 7.36 -16.48
C PRO A 130 -18.59 7.59 -17.29
N GLY A 131 -18.44 6.89 -18.42
CA GLY A 131 -17.29 7.09 -19.32
C GLY A 131 -16.05 6.28 -18.97
N ASN A 132 -14.99 6.48 -19.73
CA ASN A 132 -13.76 5.67 -19.65
C ASN A 132 -12.66 6.46 -18.95
N HIS A 133 -11.92 5.78 -18.09
CA HIS A 133 -10.96 6.40 -17.20
C HIS A 133 -9.66 5.60 -17.11
N ILE A 134 -8.60 6.30 -16.74
CA ILE A 134 -7.34 5.72 -16.30
C ILE A 134 -7.02 6.25 -14.90
N SER A 135 -6.63 5.36 -13.99
CA SER A 135 -6.24 5.73 -12.64
C SER A 135 -4.74 5.59 -12.45
N PHE A 136 -4.12 6.60 -11.84
CA PHE A 136 -2.74 6.62 -11.38
C PHE A 136 -2.76 6.50 -9.85
N VAL A 137 -2.02 5.55 -9.31
CA VAL A 137 -2.03 5.22 -7.88
C VAL A 137 -0.61 5.29 -7.34
N ALA A 138 -0.43 5.93 -6.19
CA ALA A 138 0.80 5.89 -5.40
C ALA A 138 0.63 4.91 -4.24
N ALA A 139 1.66 4.10 -4.01
CA ALA A 139 1.84 3.28 -2.81
C ALA A 139 3.10 3.76 -2.08
N ILE A 140 3.05 3.77 -0.74
CA ILE A 140 4.21 4.06 0.10
C ILE A 140 5.01 2.79 0.38
N SER A 141 6.34 2.86 0.30
CA SER A 141 7.24 1.70 0.48
C SER A 141 7.49 1.35 1.94
N HIS A 142 7.76 2.35 2.77
CA HIS A 142 8.15 2.20 4.17
C HIS A 142 7.26 3.04 5.08
N PRO A 143 5.98 2.68 5.25
CA PRO A 143 5.06 3.45 6.09
C PRO A 143 5.53 3.42 7.54
N LEU A 144 5.57 4.57 8.19
CA LEU A 144 5.94 4.73 9.60
C LEU A 144 4.76 4.53 10.55
N SER A 145 3.53 4.77 10.08
CA SER A 145 2.29 4.54 10.83
C SER A 145 2.12 3.08 11.21
N ARG A 146 1.64 2.80 12.42
CA ARG A 146 1.47 1.43 12.94
C ARG A 146 0.09 1.23 13.54
N GLY A 147 -0.58 0.18 13.06
CA GLY A 147 -1.86 -0.29 13.58
C GLY A 147 -1.72 -1.52 14.48
N ASN A 148 -2.87 -2.01 14.95
CA ASN A 148 -3.00 -3.20 15.78
C ASN A 148 -4.26 -4.00 15.43
N VAL A 149 -4.28 -5.26 15.88
CA VAL A 149 -5.46 -6.13 15.78
C VAL A 149 -5.58 -6.96 17.05
N HIS A 150 -6.75 -6.95 17.67
CA HIS A 150 -7.02 -7.66 18.92
C HIS A 150 -8.42 -8.29 18.92
N ILE A 151 -8.54 -9.44 19.58
CA ILE A 151 -9.85 -10.07 19.84
C ILE A 151 -10.71 -9.15 20.71
N ARG A 152 -12.03 -9.17 20.50
CA ARG A 152 -12.99 -8.41 21.32
C ARG A 152 -13.62 -9.25 22.43
N SER A 153 -13.64 -10.56 22.24
CA SER A 153 -14.21 -11.53 23.18
C SER A 153 -13.48 -12.88 23.03
N ALA A 154 -13.94 -13.88 23.79
CA ALA A 154 -13.49 -15.26 23.65
C ALA A 154 -14.24 -16.03 22.54
N ASP A 155 -15.29 -15.45 21.93
CA ASP A 155 -16.03 -16.07 20.84
C ASP A 155 -15.26 -15.90 19.52
N ILE A 156 -15.04 -17.01 18.81
CA ILE A 156 -14.35 -17.05 17.53
C ILE A 156 -15.18 -16.45 16.37
N GLY A 157 -16.50 -16.31 16.56
CA GLY A 157 -17.41 -15.68 15.61
C GLY A 157 -17.35 -14.16 15.64
N ASP A 158 -16.81 -13.55 16.70
CA ASP A 158 -16.73 -12.11 16.84
C ASP A 158 -15.59 -11.54 15.97
N ALA A 159 -15.93 -10.55 15.15
CA ALA A 159 -14.93 -9.83 14.36
C ALA A 159 -13.91 -9.12 15.29
N PRO A 160 -12.60 -9.21 15.01
CA PRO A 160 -11.60 -8.55 15.83
C PRO A 160 -11.70 -7.03 15.75
N ALA A 161 -11.21 -6.34 16.78
CA ALA A 161 -10.92 -4.92 16.69
C ALA A 161 -9.67 -4.74 15.83
N ILE A 162 -9.82 -4.01 14.72
CA ILE A 162 -8.71 -3.65 13.83
C ILE A 162 -8.61 -2.13 13.86
N ASP A 163 -7.45 -1.64 14.24
CA ASP A 163 -7.09 -0.24 14.09
C ASP A 163 -5.89 -0.16 13.14
N PHE A 164 -6.11 0.39 11.95
CA PHE A 164 -5.03 0.57 10.99
C PHE A 164 -4.10 1.72 11.35
N ASN A 165 -4.63 2.72 12.07
CA ASN A 165 -3.92 3.91 12.50
C ASN A 165 -3.14 4.60 11.35
N TYR A 166 -3.75 4.62 10.15
CA TYR A 166 -3.15 5.24 8.97
C TYR A 166 -2.85 6.72 9.23
N PHE A 167 -1.71 7.20 8.75
CA PHE A 167 -1.26 8.59 8.91
C PHE A 167 -0.99 9.04 10.34
N SER A 168 -0.91 8.13 11.32
CA SER A 168 -0.45 8.44 12.67
C SER A 168 0.96 9.02 12.69
N HIS A 169 1.82 8.60 11.74
CA HIS A 169 3.09 9.27 11.50
C HIS A 169 2.95 10.29 10.35
N PRO A 170 3.25 11.58 10.56
CA PRO A 170 2.96 12.63 9.58
C PRO A 170 3.77 12.50 8.28
N ALA A 171 4.94 11.86 8.31
CA ALA A 171 5.74 11.62 7.11
C ALA A 171 5.02 10.76 6.06
N ASP A 172 4.12 9.85 6.47
CA ASP A 172 3.41 8.99 5.51
C ASP A 172 2.47 9.81 4.62
N LEU A 173 1.77 10.78 5.22
CA LEU A 173 0.90 11.70 4.51
C LEU A 173 1.71 12.63 3.60
N GLU A 174 2.84 13.15 4.11
CA GLU A 174 3.73 14.01 3.34
C GLU A 174 4.24 13.29 2.08
N ILE A 175 4.71 12.06 2.24
CA ILE A 175 5.28 11.28 1.14
C ILE A 175 4.23 11.02 0.06
N LEU A 176 3.03 10.59 0.46
CA LEU A 176 1.95 10.31 -0.49
C LEU A 176 1.42 11.58 -1.17
N ALA A 177 1.39 12.72 -0.48
CA ALA A 177 0.96 13.99 -1.06
C ALA A 177 1.92 14.46 -2.15
N GLU A 178 3.22 14.36 -1.89
CA GLU A 178 4.28 14.69 -2.85
C GLU A 178 4.27 13.74 -4.06
N HIS A 179 4.11 12.44 -3.82
CA HIS A 179 3.87 11.48 -4.91
C HIS A 179 2.61 11.80 -5.70
N THR A 180 1.54 12.26 -5.06
CA THR A 180 0.30 12.63 -5.74
C THR A 180 0.51 13.81 -6.70
N LEU A 181 1.26 14.84 -6.28
CA LEU A 181 1.64 15.94 -7.16
C LEU A 181 2.51 15.45 -8.33
N HIS A 182 3.48 14.58 -8.05
CA HIS A 182 4.30 13.98 -9.07
C HIS A 182 3.48 13.20 -10.10
N LEU A 183 2.50 12.40 -9.65
CA LEU A 183 1.62 11.65 -10.54
C LEU A 183 0.71 12.53 -11.39
N HIS A 184 0.27 13.67 -10.85
CA HIS A 184 -0.48 14.66 -11.63
C HIS A 184 0.38 15.21 -12.78
N ALA A 185 1.63 15.58 -12.52
CA ALA A 185 2.57 16.01 -13.55
C ALA A 185 2.93 14.88 -14.54
N LEU A 186 3.13 13.66 -14.03
CA LEU A 186 3.47 12.49 -14.82
C LEU A 186 2.38 12.13 -15.84
N ALA A 187 1.11 12.26 -15.46
CA ALA A 187 -0.03 12.02 -16.37
C ALA A 187 -0.06 12.98 -17.57
N ALA A 188 0.57 14.15 -17.46
CA ALA A 188 0.73 15.14 -18.53
C ALA A 188 2.06 14.99 -19.31
N SER A 189 2.84 13.93 -19.07
CA SER A 189 4.18 13.76 -19.65
C SER A 189 4.25 12.56 -20.62
N PRO A 190 4.99 12.65 -21.73
CA PRO A 190 5.21 11.51 -22.62
C PRO A 190 5.98 10.37 -21.92
N PRO A 191 5.71 9.09 -22.25
CA PRO A 191 4.73 8.63 -23.25
C PRO A 191 3.29 8.53 -22.71
N LEU A 192 3.06 8.90 -21.45
CA LEU A 192 1.78 8.67 -20.77
C LEU A 192 0.67 9.63 -21.23
N THR A 193 1.00 10.75 -21.89
CA THR A 193 0.00 11.62 -22.56
C THR A 193 -0.87 10.90 -23.59
N GLY A 194 -0.46 9.73 -24.08
CA GLY A 194 -1.25 8.88 -24.96
C GLY A 194 -2.32 8.03 -24.24
N LEU A 195 -2.53 8.21 -22.94
CA LEU A 195 -3.52 7.47 -22.15
C LEU A 195 -4.70 8.35 -21.68
N PRO A 196 -4.52 9.44 -20.90
CA PRO A 196 -5.61 10.33 -20.55
C PRO A 196 -5.81 11.47 -21.56
N LYS A 197 -7.03 12.01 -21.63
CA LYS A 197 -7.32 13.26 -22.36
C LYS A 197 -6.49 14.42 -21.79
N GLN A 198 -6.05 15.31 -22.68
CA GLN A 198 -5.23 16.48 -22.35
C GLN A 198 -6.03 17.78 -22.59
N PRO A 199 -5.82 18.84 -21.78
CA PRO A 199 -5.01 18.87 -20.56
C PRO A 199 -5.58 17.96 -19.46
N VAL A 200 -4.70 17.31 -18.67
CA VAL A 200 -5.16 16.40 -17.61
C VAL A 200 -6.04 17.15 -16.60
N THR A 201 -7.24 16.64 -16.41
CA THR A 201 -8.17 17.11 -15.37
C THR A 201 -8.58 15.90 -14.54
N PRO A 202 -8.35 15.91 -13.22
CA PRO A 202 -8.79 14.83 -12.34
C PRO A 202 -10.29 14.58 -12.51
N SER A 203 -10.70 13.32 -12.72
CA SER A 203 -12.10 12.95 -12.95
C SER A 203 -13.03 13.27 -11.78
N ARG A 204 -12.47 13.48 -10.58
CA ARG A 204 -13.18 13.97 -9.41
C ARG A 204 -12.49 15.23 -8.91
N SER A 205 -13.25 16.32 -8.81
CA SER A 205 -12.79 17.59 -8.27
C SER A 205 -12.83 17.56 -6.74
N LEU A 206 -11.98 16.72 -6.14
CA LEU A 206 -11.90 16.54 -4.68
C LEU A 206 -10.92 17.51 -4.01
N SER A 207 -9.95 18.02 -4.77
CA SER A 207 -9.00 19.02 -4.33
C SER A 207 -8.38 19.70 -5.54
N ASP A 208 -7.75 20.85 -5.32
CA ASP A 208 -6.73 21.35 -6.23
C ASP A 208 -5.42 20.57 -6.03
N PHE A 209 -4.63 20.51 -7.10
CA PHE A 209 -3.28 19.94 -7.09
C PHE A 209 -2.26 21.05 -7.39
N ALA A 210 -2.60 22.28 -7.00
CA ALA A 210 -1.76 23.46 -7.19
C ALA A 210 -0.62 23.50 -6.18
N ASP A 211 -0.85 22.94 -4.99
CA ASP A 211 0.12 22.88 -3.91
C ASP A 211 0.02 21.59 -3.10
N LEU A 212 0.89 21.50 -2.09
CA LEU A 212 1.00 20.33 -1.24
C LEU A 212 -0.17 20.17 -0.26
N ASP A 213 -0.84 21.25 0.14
CA ASP A 213 -1.98 21.18 1.05
C ASP A 213 -3.20 20.59 0.34
N GLY A 214 -3.44 20.99 -0.90
CA GLY A 214 -4.43 20.35 -1.77
C GLY A 214 -4.13 18.87 -1.97
N ALA A 215 -2.87 18.50 -2.21
CA ALA A 215 -2.48 17.10 -2.33
C ALA A 215 -2.69 16.30 -1.03
N ARG A 216 -2.37 16.87 0.15
CA ARG A 216 -2.62 16.24 1.46
C ARG A 216 -4.11 16.01 1.68
N ASN A 217 -4.95 16.99 1.34
CA ASN A 217 -6.41 16.87 1.44
C ASN A 217 -6.92 15.74 0.54
N TYR A 218 -6.46 15.70 -0.72
CA TYR A 218 -6.79 14.62 -1.64
C TYR A 218 -6.38 13.24 -1.08
N VAL A 219 -5.17 13.10 -0.53
CA VAL A 219 -4.70 11.84 0.05
C VAL A 219 -5.59 11.40 1.22
N ARG A 220 -5.99 12.30 2.12
CA ARG A 220 -6.91 11.95 3.22
C ARG A 220 -8.23 11.40 2.72
N LEU A 221 -8.80 11.97 1.65
CA LEU A 221 -10.08 11.55 1.08
C LEU A 221 -9.99 10.25 0.24
N ARG A 222 -8.80 9.90 -0.25
CA ARG A 222 -8.64 8.87 -1.30
C ARG A 222 -7.71 7.74 -0.95
N ALA A 223 -6.91 7.86 0.10
CA ALA A 223 -6.04 6.80 0.52
C ALA A 223 -6.85 5.56 0.88
N THR A 224 -6.34 4.41 0.46
CA THR A 224 -6.88 3.10 0.79
C THR A 224 -5.75 2.12 0.92
N THR A 225 -6.05 0.91 1.38
CA THR A 225 -5.05 -0.13 1.59
C THR A 225 -4.56 -0.73 0.28
N MET A 226 -3.28 -1.09 0.24
CA MET A 226 -2.71 -1.99 -0.79
C MET A 226 -2.95 -3.47 -0.46
N TRP A 227 -3.77 -3.76 0.56
CA TRP A 227 -4.10 -5.10 1.06
C TRP A 227 -2.90 -5.93 1.54
N HIS A 228 -1.76 -5.28 1.81
CA HIS A 228 -0.54 -5.88 2.33
C HIS A 228 -0.45 -5.81 3.87
N ARG A 229 -1.44 -6.37 4.56
CA ARG A 229 -1.47 -6.40 6.04
C ARG A 229 -0.47 -7.43 6.57
N ALA A 230 0.46 -7.01 7.44
CA ALA A 230 1.56 -7.86 7.92
C ALA A 230 2.04 -7.44 9.33
N GLY A 231 2.91 -8.26 9.93
CA GLY A 231 3.69 -7.89 11.12
C GLY A 231 2.96 -7.97 12.47
N THR A 232 1.79 -8.62 12.52
CA THR A 232 1.00 -8.79 13.74
C THR A 232 1.56 -9.87 14.68
N CYS A 233 2.35 -10.81 14.15
CA CYS A 233 3.11 -11.82 14.90
C CYS A 233 4.59 -11.75 14.49
N ALA A 234 5.20 -10.57 14.64
CA ALA A 234 6.49 -10.27 14.03
C ALA A 234 7.61 -11.26 14.44
N MET A 235 8.36 -11.74 13.43
CA MET A 235 9.60 -12.48 13.59
C MET A 235 10.74 -11.53 13.99
N LEU A 236 10.91 -11.32 15.30
CA LEU A 236 11.88 -10.40 15.89
C LEU A 236 12.45 -10.98 17.20
N PRO A 237 13.56 -10.43 17.72
CA PRO A 237 13.98 -10.68 19.10
C PRO A 237 12.86 -10.37 20.09
N ARG A 238 12.72 -11.20 21.14
CA ARG A 238 11.64 -11.08 22.13
C ARG A 238 11.71 -9.76 22.90
N ASP A 239 12.90 -9.29 23.22
CA ASP A 239 13.17 -7.98 23.84
C ASP A 239 12.82 -6.77 22.94
N LYS A 240 12.61 -7.00 21.64
CA LYS A 240 12.12 -6.01 20.68
C LYS A 240 10.66 -6.21 20.28
N GLY A 241 9.87 -6.89 21.13
CA GLY A 241 8.45 -7.14 20.90
C GLY A 241 8.16 -8.21 19.85
N GLY A 242 9.11 -9.11 19.58
CA GLY A 242 8.90 -10.25 18.69
C GLY A 242 7.98 -11.31 19.28
N VAL A 243 7.14 -11.90 18.42
CA VAL A 243 6.26 -13.03 18.74
C VAL A 243 6.89 -14.35 18.31
N LEU A 244 7.66 -14.32 17.22
CA LEU A 244 8.28 -15.50 16.63
C LEU A 244 9.81 -15.41 16.65
N ASP A 245 10.46 -16.56 16.85
CA ASP A 245 11.90 -16.69 16.65
C ASP A 245 12.28 -16.86 15.16
N THR A 246 13.58 -16.95 14.86
CA THR A 246 14.11 -17.08 13.48
C THR A 246 13.74 -18.40 12.79
N LYS A 247 13.09 -19.33 13.49
CA LYS A 247 12.50 -20.55 12.95
C LYS A 247 10.96 -20.49 12.95
N LEU A 248 10.37 -19.30 13.10
CA LEU A 248 8.92 -19.05 13.11
C LEU A 248 8.17 -19.72 14.28
N ARG A 249 8.88 -20.07 15.37
CA ARG A 249 8.28 -20.68 16.56
C ARG A 249 7.77 -19.59 17.49
N VAL A 250 6.58 -19.79 18.05
CA VAL A 250 5.99 -18.84 19.00
C VAL A 250 6.74 -18.90 20.33
N TYR A 251 7.27 -17.77 20.79
CA TYR A 251 7.99 -17.71 22.06
C TYR A 251 7.13 -18.19 23.23
N GLY A 252 7.74 -18.96 24.15
CA GLY A 252 7.06 -19.47 25.34
C GLY A 252 6.13 -20.67 25.08
N THR A 253 6.10 -21.21 23.87
CA THR A 253 5.31 -22.38 23.51
C THR A 253 6.20 -23.51 23.00
N THR A 254 5.62 -24.71 22.84
CA THR A 254 6.27 -25.83 22.17
C THR A 254 5.38 -26.31 21.02
N LYS A 255 6.00 -26.78 19.93
CA LYS A 255 5.30 -27.36 18.76
C LYS A 255 4.28 -26.42 18.08
N LEU A 256 4.45 -25.10 18.21
CA LEU A 256 3.60 -24.10 17.57
C LEU A 256 4.44 -23.12 16.73
N ARG A 257 3.98 -22.87 15.50
CA ARG A 257 4.57 -21.93 14.56
C ARG A 257 3.48 -21.08 13.90
N VAL A 258 3.85 -19.90 13.43
CA VAL A 258 3.00 -19.04 12.58
C VAL A 258 3.73 -18.80 11.27
N VAL A 259 3.07 -19.11 10.15
CA VAL A 259 3.68 -19.09 8.81
C VAL A 259 2.75 -18.39 7.83
N ASP A 260 2.63 -17.08 7.99
CA ASP A 260 1.86 -16.19 7.12
C ASP A 260 2.41 -14.75 7.22
N ALA A 261 1.75 -13.77 6.58
CA ALA A 261 2.19 -12.38 6.55
C ALA A 261 2.34 -11.73 7.95
N SER A 262 1.69 -12.24 8.99
CA SER A 262 1.87 -11.75 10.36
C SER A 262 3.32 -11.88 10.85
N ALA A 263 4.07 -12.86 10.33
CA ALA A 263 5.46 -13.10 10.67
C ALA A 263 6.42 -12.04 10.10
N VAL A 264 6.02 -11.33 9.03
CA VAL A 264 6.88 -10.38 8.31
C VAL A 264 7.01 -9.10 9.14
N PRO A 265 8.19 -8.81 9.75
CA PRO A 265 8.32 -7.70 10.68
C PRO A 265 8.38 -6.33 9.98
N LEU A 266 8.80 -6.32 8.72
CA LEU A 266 8.98 -5.15 7.88
C LEU A 266 8.38 -5.46 6.51
N LEU A 267 7.45 -4.63 6.04
CA LEU A 267 6.92 -4.76 4.70
C LEU A 267 8.06 -4.54 3.69
N PRO A 268 8.30 -5.51 2.77
CA PRO A 268 9.17 -5.26 1.64
C PRO A 268 8.47 -4.32 0.64
N THR A 269 9.24 -3.68 -0.22
CA THR A 269 8.74 -2.74 -1.25
C THR A 269 8.12 -3.48 -2.45
N THR A 270 7.38 -4.56 -2.22
CA THR A 270 6.81 -5.44 -3.25
C THR A 270 5.52 -6.09 -2.76
N ASN A 271 4.77 -6.71 -3.68
CA ASN A 271 3.63 -7.54 -3.32
C ASN A 271 4.04 -8.74 -2.46
N LEU A 272 3.31 -8.98 -1.38
CA LEU A 272 3.72 -9.95 -0.36
C LEU A 272 3.69 -11.40 -0.83
N GLN A 273 2.92 -11.74 -1.86
CA GLN A 273 2.66 -13.13 -2.26
C GLN A 273 3.95 -13.95 -2.44
N SER A 274 4.92 -13.43 -3.19
CA SER A 274 6.20 -14.12 -3.41
C SER A 274 7.02 -14.26 -2.11
N THR A 275 7.03 -13.22 -1.28
CA THR A 275 7.67 -13.24 0.04
C THR A 275 7.07 -14.31 0.94
N ILE A 276 5.73 -14.44 0.96
CA ILE A 276 5.05 -15.44 1.79
C ILE A 276 5.32 -16.86 1.27
N TYR A 277 5.33 -17.08 -0.06
CA TYR A 277 5.73 -18.38 -0.60
C TYR A 277 7.15 -18.77 -0.21
N ALA A 278 8.13 -17.86 -0.37
CA ALA A 278 9.51 -18.13 0.00
C ALA A 278 9.66 -18.45 1.50
N MET A 279 8.95 -17.71 2.36
CA MET A 279 8.93 -17.94 3.80
C MET A 279 8.26 -19.28 4.15
N ALA A 280 7.16 -19.64 3.49
CA ALA A 280 6.48 -20.91 3.69
C ALA A 280 7.34 -22.11 3.28
N GLU A 281 8.03 -22.02 2.15
CA GLU A 281 9.02 -23.03 1.72
C GLU A 281 10.15 -23.18 2.74
N ARG A 282 10.65 -22.06 3.27
CA ARG A 282 11.67 -22.10 4.33
C ARG A 282 11.14 -22.71 5.63
N ALA A 283 9.90 -22.41 6.00
CA ALA A 283 9.24 -23.00 7.17
C ALA A 283 9.09 -24.52 7.02
N ALA A 284 8.67 -24.99 5.84
CA ALA A 284 8.57 -26.41 5.53
C ALA A 284 9.92 -27.12 5.69
N SER A 285 11.01 -26.51 5.19
CA SER A 285 12.37 -27.03 5.39
C SER A 285 12.74 -27.17 6.88
N PHE A 286 12.43 -26.17 7.72
CA PHE A 286 12.68 -26.25 9.16
C PHE A 286 11.87 -27.34 9.86
N ILE A 287 10.62 -27.56 9.43
CA ILE A 287 9.77 -28.63 9.98
C ILE A 287 10.32 -29.99 9.55
N LYS A 288 10.70 -30.15 8.28
CA LYS A 288 11.29 -31.39 7.79
C LYS A 288 12.57 -31.76 8.54
N GLU A 289 13.46 -30.80 8.74
CA GLU A 289 14.70 -30.99 9.50
C GLU A 289 14.42 -31.42 10.95
N GLU A 290 13.50 -30.74 11.64
CA GLU A 290 13.18 -31.03 13.05
C GLU A 290 12.54 -32.41 13.26
N TYR A 291 11.77 -32.89 12.28
CA TYR A 291 11.03 -34.16 12.36
C TYR A 291 11.65 -35.30 11.53
N GLY A 292 12.78 -35.07 10.87
CA GLY A 292 13.43 -36.08 10.01
C GLY A 292 12.59 -36.49 8.80
N LEU A 293 11.78 -35.57 8.26
CA LEU A 293 10.94 -35.79 7.08
C LEU A 293 11.72 -35.49 5.79
N LYS A 294 11.37 -36.17 4.69
CA LYS A 294 11.96 -35.96 3.36
C LYS A 294 11.19 -34.90 2.56
#